data_AF-A0A183PKJ4-F1
#
_entry.id   AF-A0A183PKJ4-F1
#
_cell.length_a   1.000
_cell.length_b   1.000
_cell.length_c   1.000
_cell.angle_alpha   90.00
_cell.angle_beta   90.00
_cell.angle_gamma   90.00
#
_symmetry.space_group_name_H-M   'P 1'
#
loop_
_entity.id
_entity.type
_entity.pdbx_description
1 polymer ?
#
loop_
_entity_poly.entity_id
_entity_poly.type
_entity_poly.pdbx_seq_one_letter_code
_entity_poly.pdbx_strand_id
1 'polypeptide(L)'
;MTFILDSHPIYSHDVDKLDYGLNKFFHLENNSISSSELPNGFDHRNVCSCSEECQFVNDRDRLVRGTLLKALLHKFDCTNDDTKALIPFNSTDRQPFSMHCALHADQKFHSTSCDSCYSIQRNCTLPDGCVLQRILSVQLLITTDIAFIFPHYKRVRTFLTSHGWTWEMWLKLAQKGEVSKYLDTQEIAESFDIVEKYLIALIARDCSVMITVQRAKPDCPLPSSVISGTCCCIPRMLISCAIIDLDPKPLDKLRDRLDLETAVAMEAINRQFKLLLPKSLS
;
A
#
# COMPACT_ATOMS: atom_id res chain seq x y z
N MET A 1 38.46 6.22 27.88
CA MET A 1 37.13 5.62 27.65
C MET A 1 36.64 6.17 26.32
N THR A 2 36.93 5.46 25.24
CA THR A 2 36.74 5.92 23.87
C THR A 2 35.29 5.69 23.48
N PHE A 3 34.54 6.76 23.26
CA PHE A 3 33.19 6.69 22.69
C PHE A 3 33.32 6.27 21.22
N ILE A 4 33.16 4.98 20.94
CA ILE A 4 32.98 4.50 19.58
C ILE A 4 31.53 4.85 19.20
N LEU A 5 31.38 5.97 18.49
CA LEU A 5 30.17 6.31 17.76
C LEU A 5 29.91 5.18 16.76
N ASP A 6 28.86 4.41 17.02
CA ASP A 6 28.39 3.30 16.19
C ASP A 6 27.69 3.84 14.92
N SER A 7 28.36 4.75 14.21
CA SER A 7 27.91 5.37 12.96
C SER A 7 28.33 4.52 11.75
N HIS A 8 28.06 3.22 11.81
CA HIS A 8 28.17 2.39 10.62
C HIS A 8 26.93 2.67 9.74
N PRO A 9 27.10 3.11 8.49
CA PRO A 9 25.97 3.41 7.63
C PRO A 9 25.14 2.13 7.41
N ILE A 10 23.81 2.28 7.44
CA ILE A 10 22.82 1.19 7.34
C ILE A 10 23.06 0.33 6.09
N TYR A 11 23.59 0.98 5.04
CA TYR A 11 24.22 0.40 3.88
C TYR A 11 25.64 0.95 3.79
N SER A 12 26.64 0.10 3.59
CA SER A 12 27.95 0.62 3.19
C SER A 12 27.99 0.70 1.68
N HIS A 13 28.31 1.89 1.17
CA HIS A 13 28.66 2.14 -0.23
C HIS A 13 29.62 1.08 -0.78
N ASP A 14 30.58 0.65 0.06
CA ASP A 14 31.66 -0.25 -0.34
C ASP A 14 31.27 -1.74 -0.25
N VAL A 15 30.26 -2.08 0.57
CA VAL A 15 29.88 -3.48 0.87
C VAL A 15 28.59 -3.89 0.16
N ASP A 16 27.59 -3.01 0.09
CA ASP A 16 26.22 -3.39 -0.27
C ASP A 16 25.71 -2.73 -1.53
N LYS A 17 26.26 -1.56 -1.87
CA LYS A 17 25.92 -0.77 -3.07
C LYS A 17 24.40 -0.51 -3.25
N LEU A 18 23.60 -0.66 -2.19
CA LEU A 18 22.15 -0.41 -2.21
C LEU A 18 21.81 1.08 -2.27
N ASP A 19 22.72 1.95 -1.84
CA ASP A 19 22.62 3.40 -2.02
C ASP A 19 22.58 3.80 -3.50
N TYR A 20 23.26 3.07 -4.39
CA TYR A 20 23.10 3.24 -5.84
C TYR A 20 21.70 2.83 -6.31
N GLY A 21 21.14 1.77 -5.73
CA GLY A 21 19.76 1.36 -5.98
C GLY A 21 18.76 2.44 -5.56
N LEU A 22 18.94 3.03 -4.37
CA LEU A 22 18.11 4.12 -3.85
C LEU A 22 18.27 5.40 -4.69
N ASN A 23 19.50 5.82 -4.95
CA ASN A 23 19.81 6.98 -5.80
C ASN A 23 19.19 6.81 -7.19
N LYS A 24 19.42 5.68 -7.86
CA LYS A 24 18.81 5.38 -9.16
C LYS A 24 17.28 5.30 -9.10
N PHE A 25 16.71 4.81 -8.00
CA PHE A 25 15.26 4.74 -7.81
C PHE A 25 14.62 6.14 -7.70
N PHE A 26 15.21 7.03 -6.91
CA PHE A 26 14.67 8.38 -6.67
C PHE A 26 15.04 9.41 -7.74
N HIS A 27 16.11 9.19 -8.52
CA HIS A 27 16.59 10.13 -9.55
C HIS A 27 16.24 9.72 -10.99
N LEU A 28 15.26 8.83 -11.19
CA LEU A 28 14.89 8.32 -12.51
C LEU A 28 14.25 9.37 -13.43
N GLU A 29 13.73 10.48 -12.91
CA GLU A 29 13.03 11.52 -13.70
C GLU A 29 13.96 12.46 -14.48
N ASN A 30 15.26 12.49 -14.19
CA ASN A 30 16.19 13.44 -14.83
C ASN A 30 17.00 12.88 -16.01
N ASN A 31 16.92 11.59 -16.29
CA ASN A 31 17.62 11.01 -17.44
C ASN A 31 16.67 10.90 -18.63
N SER A 32 16.44 12.05 -19.27
CA SER A 32 16.20 12.05 -20.70
C SER A 32 17.30 11.22 -21.37
N ILE A 33 16.89 10.37 -22.29
CA ILE A 33 17.75 9.48 -23.06
C ILE A 33 18.73 10.35 -23.86
N SER A 34 19.90 10.65 -23.29
CA SER A 34 21.08 11.03 -24.06
C SER A 34 21.95 9.80 -24.19
N SER A 35 21.99 9.26 -25.39
CA SER A 35 22.88 8.22 -25.87
C SER A 35 24.33 8.73 -25.87
N SER A 36 24.89 8.90 -24.69
CA SER A 36 26.32 9.05 -24.46
C SER A 36 26.64 8.20 -23.25
N GLU A 37 26.97 6.94 -23.52
CA GLU A 37 27.54 5.99 -22.60
C GLU A 37 28.68 6.67 -21.82
N LEU A 38 28.46 6.91 -20.53
CA LEU A 38 29.55 7.03 -19.57
C LEU A 38 30.01 5.61 -19.26
N PRO A 39 31.32 5.29 -19.41
CA PRO A 39 31.83 3.94 -19.28
C PRO A 39 31.96 3.58 -17.80
N ASN A 40 30.83 3.41 -17.13
CA ASN A 40 30.75 2.71 -15.86
C ASN A 40 29.80 1.52 -16.01
N GLY A 41 30.04 0.74 -17.08
CA GLY A 41 29.63 -0.66 -17.13
C GLY A 41 30.42 -1.42 -16.07
N PHE A 42 29.93 -1.38 -14.84
CA PHE A 42 30.54 -2.12 -13.75
C PHE A 42 30.12 -3.59 -13.84
N ASP A 43 31.14 -4.44 -13.91
CA ASP A 43 31.02 -5.89 -14.07
C ASP A 43 30.28 -6.51 -12.87
N HIS A 44 29.05 -6.98 -13.11
CA HIS A 44 28.21 -7.67 -12.13
C HIS A 44 28.86 -8.93 -11.54
N ARG A 45 29.93 -9.44 -12.14
CA ARG A 45 30.60 -10.70 -11.75
C ARG A 45 31.30 -10.66 -10.39
N ASN A 46 31.56 -9.48 -9.81
CA ASN A 46 32.38 -9.36 -8.60
C ASN A 46 31.62 -9.04 -7.30
N VAL A 47 30.28 -9.00 -7.31
CA VAL A 47 29.47 -8.71 -6.11
C VAL A 47 28.69 -9.93 -5.60
N CYS A 48 28.40 -10.92 -6.46
CA CYS A 48 27.87 -12.23 -6.07
C CYS A 48 29.02 -13.23 -6.18
N SER A 49 29.53 -13.75 -5.06
CA SER A 49 30.41 -14.94 -5.06
C SER A 49 29.63 -16.25 -5.31
N CYS A 50 28.37 -16.12 -5.75
CA CYS A 50 27.47 -17.19 -6.13
C CYS A 50 28.02 -17.84 -7.39
N SER A 51 28.44 -19.11 -7.31
CA SER A 51 28.94 -19.88 -8.45
C SER A 51 27.86 -20.18 -9.51
N GLU A 52 26.61 -19.82 -9.24
CA GLU A 52 25.46 -19.92 -10.13
C GLU A 52 24.69 -18.58 -10.10
N GLU A 53 24.17 -18.18 -11.27
CA GLU A 53 23.71 -16.84 -11.64
C GLU A 53 22.94 -16.08 -10.54
N CYS A 54 23.41 -14.86 -10.21
CA CYS A 54 22.70 -13.95 -9.32
C CYS A 54 21.26 -13.73 -9.79
N GLN A 55 20.27 -14.01 -8.94
CA GLN A 55 18.84 -13.86 -9.27
C GLN A 55 18.36 -12.40 -9.50
N PHE A 56 19.24 -11.42 -9.31
CA PHE A 56 18.93 -10.00 -9.49
C PHE A 56 19.72 -9.42 -10.64
N VAL A 57 19.00 -8.75 -11.54
CA VAL A 57 19.56 -8.18 -12.78
C VAL A 57 20.45 -6.97 -12.50
N ASN A 58 20.14 -6.19 -11.45
CA ASN A 58 20.90 -5.01 -11.04
C ASN A 58 20.55 -4.59 -9.60
N ASP A 59 21.22 -3.54 -9.10
CA ASP A 59 21.03 -3.05 -7.73
C ASP A 59 19.61 -2.55 -7.44
N ARG A 60 18.92 -2.00 -8.44
CA ARG A 60 17.51 -1.58 -8.31
C ARG A 60 16.60 -2.79 -8.14
N ASP A 61 16.80 -3.84 -8.93
CA ASP A 61 16.05 -5.09 -8.81
C ASP A 61 16.30 -5.75 -7.44
N ARG A 62 17.55 -5.74 -6.96
CA ARG A 62 17.89 -6.20 -5.61
C ARG A 62 17.21 -5.37 -4.50
N LEU A 63 17.14 -4.06 -4.63
CA LEU A 63 16.41 -3.21 -3.69
C LEU A 63 14.90 -3.51 -3.73
N VAL A 64 14.29 -3.48 -4.91
CA VAL A 64 12.84 -3.61 -5.09
C VAL A 64 12.36 -5.03 -4.79
N ARG A 65 12.83 -6.04 -5.53
CA ARG A 65 12.39 -7.44 -5.34
C ARG A 65 13.03 -8.08 -4.12
N GLY A 66 14.31 -7.80 -3.90
CA GLY A 66 15.08 -8.44 -2.85
C GLY A 66 14.77 -7.94 -1.43
N THR A 67 14.43 -6.66 -1.29
CA THR A 67 14.27 -6.02 0.02
C THR A 67 12.86 -5.47 0.23
N LEU A 68 12.42 -4.49 -0.58
CA LEU A 68 11.16 -3.78 -0.35
C LEU A 68 9.93 -4.65 -0.53
N LEU A 69 9.86 -5.41 -1.63
CA LEU A 69 8.76 -6.34 -1.89
C LEU A 69 8.69 -7.42 -0.80
N LYS A 70 9.84 -7.96 -0.39
CA LYS A 70 9.91 -8.91 0.71
C LYS A 70 9.43 -8.30 2.03
N ALA A 71 9.73 -7.04 2.32
CA ALA A 71 9.28 -6.35 3.52
C ALA A 71 7.77 -6.13 3.52
N LEU A 72 7.20 -5.70 2.39
CA LEU A 72 5.76 -5.48 2.22
C LEU A 72 4.95 -6.78 2.31
N LEU A 73 5.51 -7.88 1.82
CA LEU A 73 4.89 -9.21 1.85
C LEU A 73 5.23 -10.02 3.10
N HIS A 74 6.09 -9.48 3.98
CA HIS A 74 6.46 -10.15 5.21
C HIS A 74 5.25 -10.29 6.13
N LYS A 75 5.02 -11.50 6.65
CA LYS A 75 3.97 -11.77 7.63
C LYS A 75 4.47 -11.36 9.01
N PHE A 76 3.76 -10.43 9.64
CA PHE A 76 4.03 -10.04 11.02
C PHE A 76 3.14 -10.85 11.94
N ASP A 77 3.73 -11.49 12.96
CA ASP A 77 2.97 -12.22 13.98
C ASP A 77 2.12 -11.24 14.80
N CYS A 78 0.86 -11.62 15.05
CA CYS A 78 -0.03 -10.90 15.96
C CYS A 78 -0.29 -11.72 17.21
N THR A 79 -0.11 -11.10 18.37
CA THR A 79 -0.38 -11.72 19.67
C THR A 79 -1.87 -11.70 20.05
N ASN A 80 -2.69 -10.89 19.38
CA ASN A 80 -4.13 -10.72 19.64
C ASN A 80 -4.93 -10.87 18.34
N ASP A 81 -5.16 -12.11 17.92
CA ASP A 81 -5.93 -12.47 16.70
C ASP A 81 -7.46 -12.57 16.97
N ASP A 82 -7.92 -12.18 18.16
CA ASP A 82 -9.34 -12.28 18.54
C ASP A 82 -10.25 -11.36 17.71
N THR A 83 -9.69 -10.29 17.14
CA THR A 83 -10.31 -9.51 16.06
C THR A 83 -9.88 -10.04 14.69
N LYS A 84 -10.12 -11.32 14.42
CA LYS A 84 -10.26 -11.80 13.04
C LYS A 84 -11.52 -11.19 12.44
N ALA A 85 -11.46 -9.90 12.12
CA ALA A 85 -12.23 -9.35 11.02
C ALA A 85 -11.65 -9.92 9.72
N LEU A 86 -11.80 -11.23 9.54
CA LEU A 86 -11.90 -11.83 8.22
C LEU A 86 -13.13 -11.16 7.61
N ILE A 87 -12.96 -9.98 7.01
CA ILE A 87 -13.92 -9.56 5.99
C ILE A 87 -13.78 -10.64 4.94
N PRO A 88 -14.76 -11.53 4.78
CA PRO A 88 -14.67 -12.53 3.75
C PRO A 88 -14.54 -11.74 2.45
N PHE A 89 -13.54 -12.03 1.63
CA PHE A 89 -13.51 -11.58 0.24
C PHE A 89 -14.76 -12.05 -0.55
N ASN A 90 -15.63 -12.84 0.09
CA ASN A 90 -16.96 -13.25 -0.34
C ASN A 90 -18.09 -12.45 0.36
N SER A 91 -17.93 -11.14 0.57
CA SER A 91 -19.10 -10.28 0.75
C SER A 91 -19.92 -10.36 -0.54
N THR A 92 -21.19 -10.72 -0.43
CA THR A 92 -22.21 -10.76 -1.49
C THR A 92 -22.54 -9.37 -2.09
N ASP A 93 -21.58 -8.43 -2.04
CA ASP A 93 -21.73 -7.06 -2.49
C ASP A 93 -21.79 -6.94 -4.01
N ARG A 94 -22.55 -5.95 -4.44
CA ARG A 94 -23.10 -5.79 -5.79
C ARG A 94 -22.09 -5.55 -6.92
N GLN A 95 -20.78 -5.52 -6.66
CA GLN A 95 -19.74 -5.80 -7.66
C GLN A 95 -18.49 -6.33 -6.96
N PRO A 96 -17.88 -7.43 -7.45
CA PRO A 96 -16.62 -7.92 -6.88
C PRO A 96 -15.52 -6.89 -7.16
N PHE A 97 -14.78 -6.51 -6.13
CA PHE A 97 -13.52 -5.80 -6.27
C PHE A 97 -12.63 -6.55 -7.27
N SER A 98 -12.31 -5.92 -8.40
CA SER A 98 -11.47 -6.52 -9.44
C SER A 98 -10.00 -6.28 -9.12
N MET A 99 -9.24 -7.37 -9.00
CA MET A 99 -7.78 -7.33 -8.95
C MET A 99 -7.16 -6.91 -10.29
N HIS A 100 -7.95 -6.88 -11.37
CA HIS A 100 -7.52 -6.48 -12.71
C HIS A 100 -8.02 -5.06 -13.01
N CYS A 101 -7.09 -4.11 -13.05
CA CYS A 101 -7.36 -2.76 -13.50
C CYS A 101 -7.22 -2.67 -15.03
N ALA A 102 -8.31 -2.30 -15.72
CA ALA A 102 -8.31 -2.16 -17.18
C ALA A 102 -7.31 -1.11 -17.69
N LEU A 103 -6.96 -0.11 -16.86
CA LEU A 103 -5.94 0.89 -17.19
C LEU A 103 -4.51 0.33 -17.19
N HIS A 104 -4.30 -0.86 -16.60
CA HIS A 104 -3.01 -1.55 -16.59
C HIS A 104 -2.93 -2.71 -17.60
N ALA A 105 -3.97 -2.93 -18.42
CA ALA A 105 -4.05 -4.08 -19.33
C ALA A 105 -3.04 -4.04 -20.49
N ASP A 106 -2.48 -2.87 -20.80
CA ASP A 106 -1.60 -2.67 -21.97
C ASP A 106 -0.13 -2.40 -21.63
N GLN A 107 0.23 -2.37 -20.34
CA GLN A 107 1.64 -2.42 -20.00
C GLN A 107 2.07 -3.88 -20.10
N LYS A 108 2.82 -4.17 -21.17
CA LYS A 108 3.91 -5.15 -21.11
C LYS A 108 4.77 -4.78 -19.91
N PHE A 109 4.34 -5.16 -18.71
CA PHE A 109 5.28 -5.45 -17.65
C PHE A 109 6.15 -6.50 -18.28
N HIS A 110 7.32 -6.07 -18.77
CA HIS A 110 8.47 -6.93 -18.88
C HIS A 110 8.72 -7.41 -17.46
N SER A 111 7.93 -8.42 -17.07
CA SER A 111 8.23 -9.34 -16.01
C SER A 111 9.59 -9.85 -16.40
N THR A 112 10.62 -9.20 -15.88
CA THR A 112 11.91 -9.86 -15.68
C THR A 112 11.54 -11.16 -15.01
N SER A 113 11.63 -12.25 -15.78
CA SER A 113 11.15 -13.58 -15.43
C SER A 113 11.68 -13.93 -14.07
N CYS A 114 10.84 -13.70 -13.06
CA CYS A 114 11.06 -14.21 -11.75
C CYS A 114 10.24 -15.49 -11.71
N ASP A 115 10.90 -16.63 -11.53
CA ASP A 115 10.23 -17.93 -11.48
C ASP A 115 9.18 -18.01 -10.37
N SER A 116 9.27 -17.15 -9.34
CA SER A 116 8.21 -17.01 -8.33
C SER A 116 6.99 -16.20 -8.80
N CYS A 117 7.06 -15.48 -9.92
CA CYS A 117 5.97 -14.68 -10.47
C CYS A 117 5.12 -15.42 -11.51
N TYR A 118 5.65 -16.49 -12.13
CA TYR A 118 4.87 -17.32 -13.06
C TYR A 118 3.74 -18.10 -12.35
N SER A 119 3.95 -18.48 -11.08
CA SER A 119 2.90 -19.08 -10.24
C SER A 119 1.90 -18.05 -9.70
N ILE A 120 2.24 -16.76 -9.74
CA ILE A 120 1.39 -15.67 -9.22
C ILE A 120 0.27 -15.33 -10.21
N GLN A 121 0.45 -15.57 -11.52
CA GLN A 121 -0.49 -15.15 -12.58
C GLN A 121 -1.92 -15.73 -12.52
N ARG A 122 -2.25 -16.66 -11.61
CA ARG A 122 -3.59 -17.28 -11.59
C ARG A 122 -4.41 -17.14 -10.32
N ASN A 123 -3.88 -16.62 -9.21
CA ASN A 123 -4.64 -16.30 -7.98
C ASN A 123 -3.81 -15.41 -7.04
N CYS A 124 -3.52 -14.16 -7.44
CA CYS A 124 -2.76 -13.20 -6.64
C CYS A 124 -3.55 -12.75 -5.40
N THR A 125 -3.48 -13.49 -4.30
CA THR A 125 -3.87 -12.97 -2.99
C THR A 125 -2.63 -12.52 -2.24
N LEU A 126 -2.70 -11.38 -1.56
CA LEU A 126 -1.62 -10.92 -0.69
C LEU A 126 -1.44 -11.94 0.44
N PRO A 127 -0.20 -12.25 0.87
CA PRO A 127 0.02 -13.19 1.97
C PRO A 127 -0.72 -12.76 3.24
N ASP A 128 -1.38 -13.71 3.89
CA ASP A 128 -2.13 -13.46 5.12
C ASP A 128 -1.24 -12.86 6.20
N GLY A 129 -1.72 -11.79 6.81
CA GLY A 129 -1.03 -11.11 7.91
C GLY A 129 0.11 -10.20 7.48
N CYS A 130 0.39 -10.04 6.18
CA CYS A 130 1.29 -8.97 5.71
C CYS A 130 0.66 -7.58 5.84
N VAL A 131 1.47 -6.53 5.86
CA VAL A 131 0.99 -5.15 6.06
C VAL A 131 0.02 -4.72 4.96
N LEU A 132 0.28 -5.10 3.71
CA LEU A 132 -0.59 -4.76 2.58
C LEU A 132 -1.96 -5.45 2.66
N GLN A 133 -2.00 -6.72 3.09
CA GLN A 133 -3.25 -7.46 3.22
C GLN A 133 -4.15 -6.81 4.28
N ARG A 134 -3.58 -6.41 5.41
CA ARG A 134 -4.32 -5.73 6.49
C ARG A 134 -4.86 -4.37 6.06
N ILE A 135 -4.04 -3.57 5.38
CA ILE A 135 -4.47 -2.27 4.83
C ILE A 135 -5.60 -2.48 3.83
N LEU A 136 -5.45 -3.43 2.89
CA LEU A 136 -6.47 -3.74 1.90
C LEU A 136 -7.78 -4.18 2.57
N SER A 137 -7.74 -5.02 3.61
CA SER A 137 -8.94 -5.40 4.36
C SER A 137 -9.68 -4.18 4.92
N VAL A 138 -8.97 -3.19 5.46
CA VAL A 138 -9.60 -1.95 5.95
C VAL A 138 -10.14 -1.10 4.79
N GLN A 139 -9.42 -1.01 3.67
CA GLN A 139 -9.88 -0.30 2.46
C GLN A 139 -11.17 -0.91 1.87
N LEU A 140 -11.38 -2.21 2.08
CA LEU A 140 -12.53 -2.99 1.63
C LEU A 140 -13.67 -3.07 2.64
N LEU A 141 -13.62 -2.35 3.77
CA LEU A 141 -14.78 -2.18 4.67
C LEU A 141 -16.01 -1.64 3.95
N ILE A 142 -15.79 -0.86 2.87
CA ILE A 142 -16.81 -0.41 1.94
C ILE A 142 -16.27 -0.59 0.51
N THR A 143 -16.96 -1.41 -0.27
CA THR A 143 -16.66 -1.69 -1.68
C THR A 143 -17.55 -0.90 -2.64
N THR A 144 -18.60 -0.27 -2.12
CA THR A 144 -19.58 0.48 -2.90
C THR A 144 -19.08 1.89 -3.25
N ASP A 145 -19.57 2.39 -4.38
CA ASP A 145 -19.30 3.75 -4.87
C ASP A 145 -19.80 4.85 -3.93
N ILE A 146 -19.15 6.01 -3.95
CA ILE A 146 -19.54 7.18 -3.15
C ILE A 146 -20.99 7.63 -3.38
N ALA A 147 -21.54 7.43 -4.58
CA ALA A 147 -22.94 7.73 -4.89
C ALA A 147 -23.91 6.91 -4.02
N PHE A 148 -23.55 5.68 -3.64
CA PHE A 148 -24.31 4.86 -2.70
C PHE A 148 -24.18 5.38 -1.26
N ILE A 149 -23.00 5.87 -0.88
CA ILE A 149 -22.72 6.37 0.47
C ILE A 149 -23.37 7.74 0.73
N PHE A 150 -23.50 8.57 -0.31
CA PHE A 150 -23.93 9.95 -0.17
C PHE A 150 -25.33 10.15 0.47
N PRO A 151 -26.36 9.33 0.16
CA PRO A 151 -27.64 9.36 0.89
C PRO A 151 -27.53 9.05 2.39
N HIS A 152 -26.64 8.13 2.80
CA HIS A 152 -26.38 7.83 4.22
C HIS A 152 -25.69 9.01 4.90
N TYR A 153 -24.70 9.61 4.23
CA TYR A 153 -24.05 10.85 4.69
C TYR A 153 -25.06 11.98 4.94
N LYS A 154 -25.99 12.22 4.00
CA LYS A 154 -27.04 13.24 4.18
C LYS A 154 -27.92 12.97 5.40
N ARG A 155 -28.31 11.71 5.63
CA ARG A 155 -29.10 11.31 6.81
C ARG A 155 -28.33 11.56 8.11
N VAL A 156 -27.08 11.08 8.20
CA VAL A 156 -26.21 11.29 9.36
C VAL A 156 -26.02 12.78 9.64
N ARG A 157 -25.70 13.58 8.63
CA ARG A 157 -25.52 15.04 8.79
C ARG A 157 -26.78 15.73 9.28
N THR A 158 -27.95 15.34 8.75
CA THR A 158 -29.24 15.92 9.15
C THR A 158 -29.55 15.60 10.60
N PHE A 159 -29.33 14.35 11.01
CA PHE A 159 -29.47 13.90 12.39
C PHE A 159 -28.55 14.65 13.35
N LEU A 160 -27.26 14.77 13.03
CA LEU A 160 -26.30 15.49 13.87
C LEU A 160 -26.68 16.97 14.00
N THR A 161 -27.10 17.59 12.90
CA THR A 161 -27.54 18.99 12.90
C THR A 161 -28.79 19.20 13.75
N SER A 162 -29.77 18.30 13.68
CA SER A 162 -31.00 18.42 14.48
C SER A 162 -30.76 18.25 15.99
N HIS A 163 -29.70 17.53 16.36
CA HIS A 163 -29.30 17.36 17.76
C HIS A 163 -28.23 18.36 18.22
N GLY A 164 -27.76 19.26 17.33
CA GLY A 164 -26.72 20.23 17.65
C GLY A 164 -25.34 19.61 17.90
N TRP A 165 -25.05 18.46 17.29
CA TRP A 165 -23.79 17.73 17.47
C TRP A 165 -22.86 17.84 16.28
N THR A 166 -21.56 17.78 16.56
CA THR A 166 -20.54 17.55 15.54
C THR A 166 -20.19 16.08 15.42
N TRP A 167 -19.52 15.70 14.33
CA TRP A 167 -19.03 14.33 14.16
C TRP A 167 -18.05 13.92 15.26
N GLU A 168 -17.18 14.83 15.71
CA GLU A 168 -16.23 14.57 16.79
C GLU A 168 -16.93 14.36 18.14
N MET A 169 -18.03 15.08 18.39
CA MET A 169 -18.87 14.85 19.56
C MET A 169 -19.50 13.45 19.51
N TRP A 170 -20.01 13.06 18.34
CA TRP A 170 -20.57 11.73 18.12
C TRP A 170 -19.54 10.62 18.39
N LEU A 171 -18.33 10.73 17.83
CA LEU A 171 -17.25 9.75 18.05
C LEU A 171 -16.91 9.59 19.54
N LYS A 172 -16.90 10.69 20.31
CA LYS A 172 -16.67 10.64 21.75
C LYS A 172 -17.79 9.91 22.51
N LEU A 173 -19.04 10.02 22.05
CA LEU A 173 -20.16 9.26 22.61
C LEU A 173 -20.07 7.78 22.24
N ALA A 174 -19.66 7.47 21.00
CA ALA A 174 -19.47 6.10 20.52
C ALA A 174 -18.41 5.37 21.33
N GLN A 175 -17.27 6.03 21.61
CA GLN A 175 -16.21 5.50 22.47
C GLN A 175 -16.66 5.18 23.90
N LYS A 176 -17.68 5.89 24.40
CA LYS A 176 -18.28 5.64 25.72
C LYS A 176 -19.41 4.62 25.69
N GLY A 177 -19.78 4.10 24.52
CA GLY A 177 -20.90 3.16 24.35
C GLY A 177 -22.28 3.79 24.56
N GLU A 178 -22.42 5.11 24.41
CA GLU A 178 -23.66 5.84 24.73
C GLU A 178 -24.57 6.09 23.51
N VAL A 179 -24.12 5.76 22.31
CA VAL A 179 -24.83 6.06 21.04
C VAL A 179 -26.13 5.28 20.85
N SER A 180 -26.26 4.09 21.46
CA SER A 180 -27.44 3.24 21.32
C SER A 180 -28.73 3.88 21.82
N LYS A 181 -28.62 4.88 22.70
CA LYS A 181 -29.75 5.65 23.25
C LYS A 181 -30.37 6.64 22.26
N TYR A 182 -29.70 6.88 21.14
CA TYR A 182 -30.09 7.90 20.15
C TYR A 182 -30.34 7.32 18.76
N LEU A 183 -29.97 6.05 18.54
CA LEU A 183 -30.18 5.34 17.29
C LEU A 183 -31.51 4.58 17.34
N ASP A 184 -32.59 5.36 17.37
CA ASP A 184 -33.93 4.83 17.62
C ASP A 184 -34.51 4.05 16.43
N THR A 185 -33.93 4.22 15.24
CA THR A 185 -34.31 3.49 14.03
C THR A 185 -33.14 2.68 13.48
N GLN A 186 -33.44 1.50 12.94
CA GLN A 186 -32.45 0.68 12.24
C GLN A 186 -31.83 1.47 11.06
N GLU A 187 -32.63 2.29 10.39
CA GLU A 187 -32.22 3.09 9.24
C GLU A 187 -31.11 4.11 9.57
N ILE A 188 -31.22 4.79 10.73
CA ILE A 188 -30.22 5.75 11.16
C ILE A 188 -28.96 5.02 11.65
N ALA A 189 -29.12 3.92 12.37
CA ALA A 189 -28.01 3.08 12.83
C ALA A 189 -27.16 2.56 11.65
N GLU A 190 -27.81 2.01 10.64
CA GLU A 190 -27.15 1.56 9.40
C GLU A 190 -26.43 2.71 8.68
N SER A 191 -27.03 3.90 8.66
CA SER A 191 -26.39 5.06 8.03
C SER A 191 -25.14 5.52 8.75
N PHE A 192 -25.12 5.49 10.09
CA PHE A 192 -23.91 5.77 10.87
C PHE A 192 -22.83 4.73 10.62
N ASP A 193 -23.17 3.44 10.66
CA ASP A 193 -22.22 2.34 10.40
C ASP A 193 -21.58 2.44 9.01
N ILE A 194 -22.38 2.67 7.97
CA ILE A 194 -21.90 2.82 6.59
C ILE A 194 -20.97 4.04 6.44
N VAL A 195 -21.35 5.19 7.01
CA VAL A 195 -20.54 6.42 6.93
C VAL A 195 -19.24 6.27 7.70
N GLU A 196 -19.27 5.68 8.90
CA GLU A 196 -18.08 5.44 9.71
C GLU A 196 -17.11 4.48 9.01
N LYS A 197 -17.59 3.34 8.51
CA LYS A 197 -16.78 2.39 7.72
C LYS A 197 -16.17 3.04 6.48
N TYR A 198 -16.92 3.90 5.78
CA TYR A 198 -16.39 4.63 4.64
C TYR A 198 -15.28 5.61 5.03
N LEU A 199 -15.45 6.36 6.12
CA LEU A 199 -14.42 7.26 6.64
C LEU A 199 -13.15 6.49 7.05
N ILE A 200 -13.29 5.35 7.72
CA ILE A 200 -12.16 4.47 8.07
C ILE A 200 -11.47 3.95 6.81
N ALA A 201 -12.23 3.51 5.81
CA ALA A 201 -11.67 3.09 4.53
C ALA A 201 -10.90 4.22 3.83
N LEU A 202 -11.37 5.47 3.91
CA LEU A 202 -10.65 6.64 3.39
C LEU A 202 -9.33 6.89 4.13
N ILE A 203 -9.25 6.64 5.44
CA ILE A 203 -7.98 6.72 6.19
C ILE A 203 -7.00 5.69 5.62
N ALA A 204 -7.43 4.44 5.43
CA ALA A 204 -6.58 3.39 4.90
C ALA A 204 -6.17 3.61 3.42
N ARG A 205 -6.98 4.32 2.63
CA ARG A 205 -6.65 4.70 1.24
C ARG A 205 -5.62 5.82 1.17
N ASP A 206 -5.64 6.75 2.13
CA ASP A 206 -4.75 7.91 2.18
C ASP A 206 -3.51 7.67 3.08
N CYS A 207 -3.35 6.49 3.68
CA CYS A 207 -2.24 6.19 4.59
C CYS A 207 -0.92 5.92 3.86
N SER A 208 0.19 6.05 4.59
CA SER A 208 1.53 5.73 4.08
C SER A 208 2.13 4.55 4.83
N VAL A 209 2.94 3.75 4.14
CA VAL A 209 3.72 2.66 4.75
C VAL A 209 5.18 3.09 4.84
N MET A 210 5.67 3.28 6.05
CA MET A 210 7.08 3.51 6.33
C MET A 210 7.79 2.18 6.55
N ILE A 211 8.79 1.89 5.73
CA ILE A 211 9.62 0.69 5.84
C ILE A 211 10.99 1.12 6.36
N THR A 212 11.37 0.57 7.51
CA THR A 212 12.70 0.73 8.08
C THR A 212 13.45 -0.59 7.97
N VAL A 213 14.72 -0.48 7.62
CA VAL A 213 15.57 -1.63 7.32
C VAL A 213 16.93 -1.38 7.98
N GLN A 214 17.47 -2.41 8.62
CA GLN A 214 18.77 -2.34 9.29
C GLN A 214 19.54 -3.63 9.05
N ARG A 215 20.85 -3.57 8.81
CA ARG A 215 21.68 -4.76 8.78
C ARG A 215 21.64 -5.48 10.13
N ALA A 216 21.34 -6.79 10.12
CA ALA A 216 21.39 -7.61 11.30
C ALA A 216 22.86 -7.81 11.74
N LYS A 217 23.13 -7.66 13.04
CA LYS A 217 24.42 -8.06 13.63
C LYS A 217 24.60 -9.59 13.50
N PRO A 218 25.83 -10.12 13.36
CA PRO A 218 26.09 -11.56 13.25
C PRO A 218 25.42 -12.38 14.37
N ASP A 219 25.51 -11.88 15.60
CA ASP A 219 25.00 -12.54 16.80
C ASP A 219 23.51 -12.22 17.09
N CYS A 220 22.82 -11.58 16.15
CA CYS A 220 21.40 -11.27 16.32
C CYS A 220 20.60 -12.58 16.35
N PRO A 221 19.99 -12.96 17.49
CA PRO A 221 19.12 -14.14 17.56
C PRO A 221 18.00 -13.95 16.53
N LEU A 222 17.62 -14.99 15.79
CA LEU A 222 16.55 -14.84 14.78
C LEU A 222 15.31 -14.23 15.44
N PRO A 223 14.93 -12.98 15.14
CA PRO A 223 13.58 -12.54 15.38
C PRO A 223 12.70 -12.98 14.20
N SER A 224 11.39 -12.94 14.41
CA SER A 224 10.38 -13.18 13.38
C SER A 224 10.48 -12.19 12.20
N SER A 225 11.13 -11.03 12.35
CA SER A 225 11.20 -9.95 11.35
C SER A 225 12.57 -9.74 10.71
N VAL A 226 13.22 -10.83 10.28
CA VAL A 226 14.42 -10.77 9.43
C VAL A 226 14.09 -11.14 8.00
N ILE A 227 14.50 -10.29 7.06
CA ILE A 227 14.61 -10.66 5.65
C ILE A 227 16.02 -11.15 5.39
N SER A 228 16.13 -12.36 4.87
CA SER A 228 17.35 -12.85 4.23
C SER A 228 17.05 -13.19 2.78
N GLY A 229 17.95 -12.83 1.87
CA GLY A 229 17.96 -13.39 0.53
C GLY A 229 18.46 -14.84 0.55
N THR A 230 18.05 -15.62 -0.44
CA THR A 230 18.74 -16.87 -0.82
C THR A 230 20.07 -16.58 -1.52
N CYS A 231 20.23 -15.37 -2.04
CA CYS A 231 21.46 -14.86 -2.65
C CYS A 231 22.33 -14.15 -1.61
N CYS A 232 23.65 -14.41 -1.62
CA CYS A 232 24.60 -13.74 -0.72
C CYS A 232 24.69 -12.22 -0.96
N CYS A 233 24.20 -11.75 -2.11
CA CYS A 233 24.09 -10.35 -2.48
C CYS A 233 23.07 -9.56 -1.64
N ILE A 234 22.16 -10.23 -0.91
CA ILE A 234 21.24 -9.59 0.03
C ILE A 234 21.72 -9.91 1.45
N PRO A 235 22.24 -8.92 2.19
CA PRO A 235 22.64 -9.15 3.56
C PRO A 235 21.42 -9.48 4.43
N ARG A 236 21.66 -10.09 5.58
CA ARG A 236 20.61 -10.31 6.57
C ARG A 236 20.14 -8.96 7.11
N MET A 237 18.88 -8.62 6.88
CA MET A 237 18.28 -7.33 7.26
C MET A 237 17.17 -7.54 8.30
N LEU A 238 17.21 -6.77 9.38
CA LEU A 238 16.07 -6.51 10.25
C LEU A 238 15.13 -5.54 9.54
N ILE A 239 13.83 -5.82 9.61
CA ILE A 239 12.80 -4.94 9.07
C ILE A 239 11.81 -4.52 10.14
N SER A 240 11.30 -3.31 9.99
CA SER A 240 10.10 -2.87 10.70
C SER A 240 9.27 -1.99 9.78
N CYS A 241 7.97 -2.27 9.75
CA CYS A 241 6.99 -1.53 8.97
C CYS A 241 6.07 -0.77 9.93
N ALA A 242 5.88 0.52 9.66
CA ALA A 242 4.92 1.36 10.36
C ALA A 242 3.91 1.92 9.37
N ILE A 243 2.64 2.03 9.80
CA ILE A 243 1.60 2.72 9.05
C ILE A 243 1.47 4.12 9.66
N ILE A 244 1.60 5.14 8.83
CA ILE A 244 1.52 6.55 9.24
C ILE A 244 0.37 7.25 8.48
N ASP A 245 0.07 8.49 8.86
CA ASP A 245 -1.02 9.31 8.30
C ASP A 245 -2.43 8.75 8.57
N LEU A 246 -2.62 8.18 9.77
CA LEU A 246 -3.87 7.56 10.23
C LEU A 246 -4.87 8.55 10.86
N ASP A 247 -4.78 9.83 10.52
CA ASP A 247 -5.65 10.85 11.11
C ASP A 247 -7.12 10.65 10.70
N PRO A 248 -8.07 10.76 11.65
CA PRO A 248 -9.49 10.67 11.37
C PRO A 248 -9.92 11.66 10.28
N LYS A 249 -10.68 11.16 9.28
CA LYS A 249 -11.23 12.05 8.25
C LYS A 249 -12.49 12.76 8.79
N PRO A 250 -12.62 14.09 8.57
CA PRO A 250 -13.82 14.81 8.97
C PRO A 250 -15.03 14.41 8.10
N LEU A 251 -16.22 14.48 8.67
CA LEU A 251 -17.47 14.12 7.98
C LEU A 251 -17.70 14.95 6.71
N ASP A 252 -17.34 16.24 6.74
CA ASP A 252 -17.53 17.14 5.59
C ASP A 252 -16.70 16.75 4.36
N LYS A 253 -15.63 15.97 4.52
CA LYS A 253 -14.80 15.48 3.40
C LYS A 253 -15.61 14.65 2.39
N LEU A 254 -16.72 14.01 2.81
CA LEU A 254 -17.58 13.24 1.91
C LEU A 254 -18.28 14.12 0.87
N ARG A 255 -18.53 15.39 1.19
CA ARG A 255 -19.17 16.32 0.25
C ARG A 255 -18.29 16.54 -0.97
N ASP A 256 -17.06 16.95 -0.73
CA ASP A 256 -16.13 17.32 -1.81
C ASP A 256 -15.65 16.08 -2.58
N ARG A 257 -15.69 14.91 -1.93
CA ARG A 257 -15.26 13.65 -2.53
C ARG A 257 -16.18 13.19 -3.66
N LEU A 258 -17.50 13.40 -3.57
CA LEU A 258 -18.43 13.00 -4.63
C LEU A 258 -18.13 13.77 -5.92
N ASP A 259 -17.95 15.08 -5.80
CA ASP A 259 -17.64 15.96 -6.93
C ASP A 259 -16.29 15.59 -7.55
N LEU A 260 -15.27 15.35 -6.71
CA LEU A 260 -13.94 14.93 -7.14
C LEU A 260 -13.94 13.58 -7.85
N GLU A 261 -14.54 12.55 -7.26
CA GLU A 261 -14.58 11.21 -7.85
C GLU A 261 -15.37 11.20 -9.17
N THR A 262 -16.46 11.97 -9.25
CA THR A 262 -17.22 12.17 -10.49
C THR A 262 -16.35 12.84 -11.57
N ALA A 263 -15.63 13.92 -11.22
CA ALA A 263 -14.76 14.62 -12.16
C ALA A 263 -13.62 13.72 -12.68
N VAL A 264 -12.99 12.94 -11.79
CA VAL A 264 -11.94 12.00 -12.15
C VAL A 264 -12.47 10.89 -13.07
N ALA A 265 -13.64 10.33 -12.76
CA ALA A 265 -14.27 9.30 -13.58
C ALA A 265 -14.62 9.84 -14.98
N MET A 266 -15.21 11.03 -15.06
CA MET A 266 -15.53 11.70 -16.32
C MET A 266 -14.28 11.96 -17.17
N GLU A 267 -13.20 12.46 -16.56
CA GLU A 267 -11.94 12.69 -17.26
C GLU A 267 -11.30 11.39 -17.74
N ALA A 268 -11.32 10.33 -16.93
CA ALA A 268 -10.82 9.01 -17.32
C ALA A 268 -11.59 8.45 -18.53
N ILE A 269 -12.93 8.55 -18.51
CA ILE A 269 -13.80 8.14 -19.61
C ILE A 269 -13.48 8.96 -20.87
N ASN A 270 -13.38 10.29 -20.76
CA ASN A 270 -13.06 11.17 -21.88
C ASN A 270 -11.71 10.84 -22.52
N ARG A 271 -10.69 10.50 -21.72
CA ARG A 271 -9.38 10.07 -22.23
C ARG A 271 -9.47 8.77 -22.99
N GLN A 272 -10.21 7.79 -22.49
CA GLN A 272 -10.43 6.52 -23.21
C GLN A 272 -11.17 6.75 -24.54
N PHE A 273 -12.22 7.57 -24.56
CA PHE A 273 -12.94 7.89 -25.79
C PHE A 273 -12.05 8.59 -26.83
N LYS A 274 -11.19 9.53 -26.41
CA LYS A 274 -10.21 10.18 -27.31
C LYS A 274 -9.22 9.19 -27.93
N LEU A 275 -8.81 8.16 -27.20
CA LEU A 275 -7.92 7.10 -27.70
C LEU A 275 -8.62 6.15 -28.68
N LEU A 276 -9.95 6.03 -28.60
CA LEU A 276 -10.76 5.17 -29.47
C LEU A 276 -11.27 5.87 -30.73
N LEU A 277 -11.13 7.21 -30.84
CA LEU A 277 -11.48 7.94 -32.06
C LEU A 277 -10.42 7.67 -33.16
N PRO A 278 -10.82 7.21 -34.36
CA PRO A 278 -9.90 7.04 -35.48
C PRO A 278 -9.25 8.37 -35.84
N LYS A 279 -7.93 8.38 -36.05
CA LYS A 279 -7.16 9.55 -36.54
C LYS A 279 -7.61 10.10 -37.90
N SER A 280 -8.62 9.50 -38.55
CA SER A 280 -9.13 9.90 -39.86
C SER A 280 -10.21 10.98 -39.81
N LEU A 281 -10.47 11.60 -38.65
CA LEU A 281 -11.47 12.67 -38.48
C LEU A 281 -10.91 13.93 -37.79
N SER A 282 -9.58 14.07 -37.69
CA SER A 282 -8.90 15.28 -37.21
C SER A 282 -8.20 16.01 -38.35
#